data_AF-A0A9D6H3X6-F1
#
_entry.id   AF-A0A9D6H3X6-F1
#
_cell.length_a   1.000
_cell.length_b   1.000
_cell.length_c   1.000
_cell.angle_alpha   90.00
_cell.angle_beta   90.00
_cell.angle_gamma   90.00
#
_symmetry.space_group_name_H-M   'P 1'
#
loop_
_entity.id
_entity.type
_entity.pdbx_description
1 polymer ?
#
loop_
_entity_poly.entity_id
_entity_poly.type
_entity_poly.pdbx_seq_one_letter_code
_entity_poly.pdbx_strand_id
1 'polypeptide(L)'
;MIPLPSLGAATALLLVATLAGCAATGATPASAPHAAPGKLQFAILMYERGDAWYRLPPVQKDALLESYGLWVRDLRAKGVLKEGNPIGRGGVMIAPDTDGEPDAEPLDPNDTQLTGYFIIEVASAAEAERIAATCPALTHGEVVHLRPVGHTD
;
A
#
# COMPACT_ATOMS: atom_id res chain seq x y z
N MET A 1 22.94 64.37 -59.18
CA MET A 1 24.40 64.08 -59.27
C MET A 1 24.76 63.35 -57.97
N ILE A 2 24.75 62.01 -57.93
CA ILE A 2 25.89 61.07 -58.17
C ILE A 2 27.05 61.36 -57.18
N PRO A 3 27.76 60.39 -56.52
CA PRO A 3 27.63 58.91 -56.43
C PRO A 3 27.83 58.27 -55.03
N LEU A 4 27.72 56.93 -54.98
CA LEU A 4 28.34 55.97 -54.04
C LEU A 4 29.89 56.08 -54.00
N PRO A 5 30.57 55.64 -52.91
CA PRO A 5 31.34 54.37 -52.94
C PRO A 5 31.20 53.58 -51.60
N SER A 6 31.15 52.26 -51.50
CA SER A 6 31.99 51.13 -51.94
C SER A 6 32.89 50.54 -50.82
N LEU A 7 32.74 49.22 -50.65
CA LEU A 7 33.68 48.17 -50.20
C LEU A 7 34.18 48.07 -48.73
N GLY A 8 34.19 46.80 -48.26
CA GLY A 8 35.13 46.24 -47.28
C GLY A 8 34.41 45.54 -46.12
N ALA A 9 34.28 44.21 -46.12
CA ALA A 9 35.19 43.25 -45.45
C ALA A 9 35.19 43.41 -43.91
N ALA A 10 35.14 42.41 -43.05
CA ALA A 10 35.01 40.97 -43.10
C ALA A 10 34.86 40.50 -41.63
N THR A 11 34.63 39.21 -41.45
CA THR A 11 35.04 38.43 -40.25
C THR A 11 34.08 38.40 -39.04
N ALA A 12 33.27 37.34 -39.07
CA ALA A 12 33.02 36.36 -38.02
C ALA A 12 33.30 36.74 -36.56
N LEU A 13 32.26 36.57 -35.71
CA LEU A 13 32.47 36.01 -34.39
C LEU A 13 31.37 35.01 -34.04
N LEU A 14 31.85 33.81 -33.74
CA LEU A 14 31.18 32.60 -33.29
C LEU A 14 30.40 32.86 -31.98
N LEU A 15 29.16 32.38 -31.88
CA LEU A 15 28.55 32.08 -30.58
C LEU A 15 27.74 30.79 -30.66
N VAL A 16 28.17 29.87 -29.80
CA VAL A 16 27.77 28.48 -29.63
C VAL A 16 26.44 28.42 -28.90
N ALA A 17 25.54 27.53 -29.32
CA ALA A 17 24.60 26.87 -28.41
C ALA A 17 24.30 25.47 -28.93
N THR A 18 24.70 24.48 -28.13
CA THR A 18 24.65 23.05 -28.35
C THR A 18 23.23 22.51 -28.32
N LEU A 19 22.85 21.74 -29.33
CA LEU A 19 21.67 20.87 -29.35
C LEU A 19 22.10 19.47 -29.80
N ALA A 20 22.27 18.53 -28.88
CA ALA A 20 22.09 17.10 -29.14
C ALA A 20 22.37 16.27 -27.88
N GLY A 21 21.46 15.35 -27.58
CA GLY A 21 21.75 14.19 -26.75
C GLY A 21 20.89 14.07 -25.48
N CYS A 22 19.57 13.91 -25.61
CA CYS A 22 18.77 13.34 -24.53
C CYS A 22 19.23 11.90 -24.29
N ALA A 23 19.89 11.67 -23.15
CA ALA A 23 20.22 10.35 -22.65
C ALA A 23 19.01 9.72 -21.93
N ALA A 24 18.75 8.46 -22.28
CA ALA A 24 18.04 7.41 -21.56
C ALA A 24 17.04 7.81 -20.46
N THR A 25 15.75 7.59 -20.71
CA THR A 25 14.78 7.31 -19.63
C THR A 25 13.78 6.24 -20.06
N GLY A 26 13.77 5.15 -19.29
CA GLY A 26 12.58 4.34 -19.00
C GLY A 26 12.02 3.49 -20.13
N ALA A 27 12.42 2.22 -20.18
CA ALA A 27 11.52 1.19 -20.67
C ALA A 27 10.28 1.17 -19.77
N THR A 28 9.13 1.58 -20.30
CA THR A 28 7.82 1.35 -19.68
C THR A 28 7.61 -0.16 -19.55
N PRO A 29 7.31 -0.73 -18.36
CA PRO A 29 6.79 -2.07 -18.34
C PRO A 29 5.42 -2.02 -19.02
N ALA A 30 5.29 -2.76 -20.13
CA ALA A 30 4.02 -2.94 -20.81
C ALA A 30 3.01 -3.48 -19.80
N SER A 31 1.98 -2.70 -19.49
CA SER A 31 0.83 -3.16 -18.74
C SER A 31 0.23 -4.36 -19.47
N ALA A 32 0.17 -5.49 -18.78
CA ALA A 32 -0.56 -6.67 -19.22
C ALA A 32 -2.01 -6.33 -19.57
N PRO A 33 -2.65 -7.07 -20.50
CA PRO A 33 -3.99 -6.76 -20.97
C PRO A 33 -4.99 -6.67 -19.81
N HIS A 34 -5.71 -5.56 -19.78
CA HIS A 34 -6.81 -5.28 -18.85
C HIS A 34 -7.91 -6.32 -19.06
N ALA A 35 -7.89 -7.38 -18.23
CA ALA A 35 -9.02 -8.28 -18.08
C ALA A 35 -10.26 -7.46 -17.69
N ALA A 36 -11.44 -7.83 -18.21
CA ALA A 36 -12.71 -7.20 -17.90
C ALA A 36 -12.91 -7.09 -16.36
N PRO A 37 -13.57 -6.02 -15.85
CA PRO A 37 -13.50 -5.68 -14.44
C PRO A 37 -14.37 -6.62 -13.59
N GLY A 38 -13.78 -7.75 -13.18
CA GLY A 38 -14.22 -8.47 -12.01
C GLY A 38 -13.83 -7.68 -10.77
N LYS A 39 -14.72 -7.55 -9.80
CA LYS A 39 -14.33 -6.97 -8.52
C LYS A 39 -13.33 -7.90 -7.83
N LEU A 40 -12.20 -7.35 -7.41
CA LEU A 40 -11.13 -8.06 -6.73
C LEU A 40 -11.33 -7.97 -5.22
N GLN A 41 -11.07 -9.05 -4.50
CA GLN A 41 -11.09 -9.04 -3.05
C GLN A 41 -9.67 -8.96 -2.50
N PHE A 42 -9.49 -8.16 -1.45
CA PHE A 42 -8.24 -8.04 -0.72
C PHE A 42 -8.48 -8.12 0.79
N ALA A 43 -7.55 -8.75 1.48
CA ALA A 43 -7.45 -8.77 2.93
C ALA A 43 -6.45 -7.69 3.39
N ILE A 44 -6.91 -6.82 4.27
CA ILE A 44 -6.11 -5.89 5.05
C ILE A 44 -5.89 -6.56 6.40
N LEU A 45 -4.68 -7.02 6.68
CA LEU A 45 -4.31 -7.74 7.89
C LEU A 45 -3.49 -6.83 8.79
N MET A 46 -3.91 -6.67 10.04
CA MET A 46 -3.27 -5.77 11.01
C MET A 46 -2.37 -6.59 11.92
N TYR A 47 -1.10 -6.20 12.02
CA TYR A 47 -0.11 -6.90 12.83
C TYR A 47 0.55 -5.95 13.82
N GLU A 48 0.79 -6.43 15.03
CA GLU A 48 1.54 -5.71 16.05
C GLU A 48 2.68 -6.56 16.61
N ARG A 49 3.65 -5.90 17.25
CA ARG A 49 4.66 -6.57 18.09
C ARG A 49 4.68 -5.95 19.48
N GLY A 50 4.73 -6.79 20.50
CA GLY A 50 4.86 -6.34 21.89
C GLY A 50 3.61 -5.64 22.42
N ASP A 51 2.42 -6.12 22.07
CA ASP A 51 1.15 -5.68 22.66
C ASP A 51 0.92 -4.15 22.57
N ALA A 52 1.06 -3.56 21.39
CA ALA A 52 0.91 -2.11 21.20
C ALA A 52 -0.47 -1.64 21.66
N TRP A 53 -1.53 -2.34 21.26
CA TRP A 53 -2.90 -2.06 21.70
C TRP A 53 -3.05 -2.10 23.22
N TYR A 54 -2.58 -3.16 23.89
CA TYR A 54 -2.83 -3.36 25.32
C TYR A 54 -2.13 -2.32 26.18
N ARG A 55 -0.97 -1.80 25.74
CA ARG A 55 -0.19 -0.76 26.43
C ARG A 55 -0.82 0.64 26.33
N LEU A 56 -1.79 0.85 25.45
CA LEU A 56 -2.46 2.14 25.33
C LEU A 56 -3.32 2.47 26.56
N PRO A 57 -3.31 3.73 27.02
CA PRO A 57 -4.27 4.22 28.00
C PRO A 57 -5.71 4.09 27.49
N PRO A 58 -6.71 3.89 28.37
CA PRO A 58 -8.12 3.74 27.97
C PRO A 58 -8.62 4.86 27.04
N VAL A 59 -8.32 6.12 27.35
CA VAL A 59 -8.72 7.27 26.52
C VAL A 59 -8.16 7.21 25.09
N GLN A 60 -6.96 6.65 24.90
CA GLN A 60 -6.40 6.48 23.56
C GLN A 60 -7.07 5.33 22.82
N LYS A 61 -7.41 4.24 23.52
CA LYS A 61 -8.19 3.14 22.94
C LYS A 61 -9.55 3.62 22.46
N ASP A 62 -10.25 4.43 23.25
CA ASP A 62 -11.56 4.97 22.88
C ASP A 62 -11.49 5.84 21.61
N ALA A 63 -10.50 6.74 21.53
CA ALA A 63 -10.28 7.57 20.34
C ALA A 63 -9.94 6.74 19.09
N LEU A 64 -9.17 5.66 19.25
CA LEU A 64 -8.87 4.74 18.15
C LEU A 64 -10.12 3.96 17.72
N LEU A 65 -10.91 3.46 18.67
CA LEU A 65 -12.17 2.77 18.36
C LEU A 65 -13.14 3.69 17.60
N GLU A 66 -13.20 4.98 17.96
CA GLU A 66 -13.97 5.96 17.19
C GLU A 66 -13.45 6.11 15.76
N SER A 67 -12.13 6.23 15.60
CA SER A 67 -11.46 6.34 14.29
C SER A 67 -11.71 5.11 13.41
N TYR A 68 -11.60 3.90 13.98
CA TYR A 68 -11.98 2.66 13.33
C TYR A 68 -13.47 2.64 12.95
N GLY A 69 -14.35 3.07 13.85
CA GLY A 69 -15.78 3.16 13.59
C GLY A 69 -16.11 4.08 12.42
N LEU A 70 -15.48 5.25 12.35
CA LEU A 70 -15.64 6.20 11.24
C LEU A 70 -15.17 5.60 9.91
N TRP A 71 -13.96 5.03 9.91
CA TRP A 71 -13.37 4.41 8.74
C TRP A 71 -14.20 3.25 8.20
N VAL A 72 -14.66 2.34 9.07
CA VAL A 72 -15.54 1.23 8.71
C VAL A 72 -16.87 1.71 8.14
N ARG A 73 -17.49 2.74 8.74
CA ARG A 73 -18.76 3.30 8.25
C ARG A 73 -18.61 3.88 6.83
N ASP A 74 -17.52 4.60 6.57
CA ASP A 74 -17.21 5.14 5.25
C ASP A 74 -17.04 4.04 4.19
N LEU A 75 -16.28 2.98 4.50
CA LEU A 75 -16.11 1.86 3.57
C LEU A 75 -17.41 1.08 3.30
N ARG A 76 -18.27 0.93 4.32
CA ARG A 76 -19.59 0.33 4.14
C ARG A 76 -20.49 1.20 3.27
N ALA A 77 -20.50 2.52 3.47
CA ALA A 77 -21.27 3.44 2.66
C ALA A 77 -20.86 3.41 1.18
N LYS A 78 -19.57 3.16 0.90
CA LYS A 78 -19.02 2.97 -0.45
C LYS A 78 -19.27 1.59 -1.05
N GLY A 79 -19.83 0.65 -0.29
CA GLY A 79 -20.03 -0.75 -0.72
C GLY A 79 -18.73 -1.53 -0.93
N VAL A 80 -17.64 -1.07 -0.29
CA VAL A 80 -16.29 -1.64 -0.42
C VAL A 80 -16.03 -2.70 0.65
N LEU A 81 -16.50 -2.48 1.89
CA LEU A 81 -16.26 -3.41 2.98
C LEU A 81 -17.16 -4.64 2.88
N LYS A 82 -16.56 -5.83 2.85
CA LYS A 82 -17.28 -7.11 2.96
C LYS A 82 -17.38 -7.57 4.39
N GLU A 83 -16.25 -7.60 5.10
CA GLU A 83 -16.15 -8.12 6.46
C GLU A 83 -14.97 -7.49 7.19
N GLY A 84 -14.98 -7.53 8.51
CA GLY A 84 -13.78 -7.31 9.32
C GLY A 84 -14.08 -7.47 10.79
N ASN A 85 -13.07 -7.90 11.55
CA ASN A 85 -13.17 -8.11 12.98
C ASN A 85 -11.81 -7.89 13.66
N PRO A 86 -11.81 -7.46 14.94
CA PRO A 86 -10.63 -7.53 15.79
C PRO A 86 -10.33 -9.00 16.12
N ILE A 87 -9.05 -9.31 16.33
CA ILE A 87 -8.56 -10.60 16.78
C ILE A 87 -7.95 -10.42 18.16
N GLY A 88 -8.35 -11.28 19.09
CA GLY A 88 -7.89 -11.24 20.47
C GLY A 88 -6.44 -11.68 20.62
N ARG A 89 -5.85 -11.40 21.79
CA ARG A 89 -4.49 -11.82 22.13
C ARG A 89 -4.42 -13.32 22.41
N GLY A 90 -3.28 -13.92 22.07
CA GLY A 90 -2.98 -15.33 22.30
C GLY A 90 -3.50 -16.22 21.18
N GLY A 91 -3.69 -17.50 21.50
CA GLY A 91 -4.06 -18.53 20.53
C GLY A 91 -3.08 -19.69 20.55
N VAL A 92 -3.28 -20.61 19.62
CA VAL A 92 -2.44 -21.81 19.47
C VAL A 92 -1.99 -21.90 18.02
N MET A 93 -0.70 -22.16 17.84
CA MET A 93 -0.16 -22.65 16.58
C MET A 93 -0.42 -24.16 16.55
N ILE A 94 -1.01 -24.63 15.45
CA ILE A 94 -1.16 -26.08 15.20
C ILE A 94 -0.21 -26.41 14.05
N ALA A 95 0.76 -27.28 14.30
CA ALA A 95 1.76 -27.70 13.32
C ALA A 95 2.06 -29.20 13.45
N PRO A 96 2.52 -29.88 12.38
CA PRO A 96 2.96 -31.26 12.49
C PRO A 96 4.18 -31.39 13.40
N ASP A 97 4.20 -32.40 14.26
CA ASP A 97 5.36 -32.79 15.05
C ASP A 97 6.39 -33.57 14.22
N THR A 98 7.39 -34.16 14.90
CA THR A 98 8.44 -34.94 14.23
C THR A 98 7.92 -36.22 13.57
N ASP A 99 6.78 -36.75 14.03
CA ASP A 99 6.13 -37.94 13.48
C ASP A 99 5.07 -37.58 12.43
N GLY A 100 4.81 -36.28 12.22
CA GLY A 100 3.85 -35.76 11.24
C GLY A 100 2.43 -35.60 11.79
N GLU A 101 2.23 -35.81 13.10
CA GLU A 101 0.94 -35.67 13.75
C GLU A 101 0.68 -34.22 14.17
N PRO A 102 -0.57 -33.71 14.15
CA PRO A 102 -0.85 -32.34 14.57
C PRO A 102 -0.58 -32.14 16.06
N ASP A 103 0.32 -31.20 16.38
CA ASP A 103 0.58 -30.73 17.74
C ASP A 103 0.22 -29.25 17.90
N ALA A 104 -0.19 -28.86 19.11
CA ALA A 104 -0.69 -27.53 19.41
C ALA A 104 0.19 -26.84 20.46
N GLU A 105 0.82 -25.74 20.06
CA GLU A 105 1.67 -24.93 20.94
C GLU A 105 1.07 -23.53 21.13
N PRO A 106 1.08 -22.96 22.35
CA PRO A 106 0.68 -21.57 22.56
C PRO A 106 1.50 -20.61 21.72
N LEU A 107 0.84 -19.62 21.09
CA LEU A 107 1.56 -18.54 20.42
C LEU A 107 2.34 -17.69 21.42
N ASP A 108 3.61 -17.35 21.12
CA ASP A 108 4.38 -16.40 21.91
C ASP A 108 3.77 -15.00 21.76
N PRO A 109 3.27 -14.38 22.84
CA PRO A 109 2.70 -13.03 22.77
C PRO A 109 3.72 -11.93 22.41
N ASN A 110 5.02 -12.21 22.51
CA ASN A 110 6.08 -11.26 22.16
C ASN A 110 6.42 -11.26 20.67
N ASP A 111 5.97 -12.26 19.93
CA ASP A 111 6.11 -12.32 18.48
C ASP A 111 5.08 -11.43 17.78
N THR A 112 5.22 -11.32 16.46
CA THR A 112 4.27 -10.55 15.64
C THR A 112 2.89 -11.21 15.67
N GLN A 113 1.89 -10.52 16.23
CA GLN A 113 0.53 -11.02 16.38
C GLN A 113 -0.40 -10.41 15.33
N LEU A 114 -1.34 -11.21 14.81
CA LEU A 114 -2.45 -10.71 14.01
C LEU A 114 -3.51 -10.12 14.95
N THR A 115 -3.80 -8.83 14.85
CA THR A 115 -4.71 -8.10 15.76
C THR A 115 -6.07 -7.81 15.14
N GLY A 116 -6.21 -8.02 13.85
CA GLY A 116 -7.50 -8.01 13.17
C GLY A 116 -7.37 -8.02 11.65
N TYR A 117 -8.52 -8.00 11.00
CA TYR A 117 -8.59 -8.04 9.54
C TYR A 117 -9.77 -7.24 9.00
N PHE A 118 -9.66 -6.83 7.73
CA PHE A 118 -10.78 -6.42 6.90
C PHE A 118 -10.69 -7.10 5.53
N ILE A 119 -11.83 -7.53 5.00
CA ILE A 119 -11.98 -7.97 3.61
C ILE A 119 -12.68 -6.85 2.84
N ILE A 120 -12.01 -6.35 1.82
CA ILE A 120 -12.54 -5.32 0.92
C ILE A 120 -12.71 -5.87 -0.48
N GLU A 121 -13.67 -5.32 -1.21
CA GLU A 121 -13.92 -5.63 -2.61
C GLU A 121 -13.83 -4.34 -3.45
N VAL A 122 -12.87 -4.31 -4.37
CA VAL A 122 -12.45 -3.11 -5.12
C VAL A 122 -12.26 -3.39 -6.60
N ALA A 123 -12.11 -2.35 -7.42
CA ALA A 123 -11.91 -2.51 -8.86
C ALA A 123 -10.46 -2.78 -9.26
N SER A 124 -9.48 -2.51 -8.38
CA SER A 124 -8.06 -2.66 -8.69
C SER A 124 -7.18 -2.81 -7.45
N ALA A 125 -5.99 -3.40 -7.61
CA ALA A 125 -4.97 -3.45 -6.55
C ALA A 125 -4.57 -2.05 -6.05
N ALA A 126 -4.41 -1.08 -6.97
CA ALA A 126 -4.08 0.30 -6.60
C ALA A 126 -5.15 0.97 -5.73
N GLU A 127 -6.43 0.61 -5.91
CA GLU A 127 -7.50 1.07 -5.03
C GLU A 127 -7.42 0.42 -3.64
N ALA A 128 -7.13 -0.89 -3.58
CA ALA A 128 -6.91 -1.59 -2.32
C ALA A 128 -5.74 -0.98 -1.53
N GLU A 129 -4.63 -0.64 -2.19
CA GLU A 129 -3.47 0.03 -1.58
C GLU A 129 -3.84 1.38 -0.98
N ARG A 130 -4.58 2.21 -1.72
CA ARG A 130 -5.04 3.52 -1.22
C ARG A 130 -5.94 3.37 -0.01
N ILE A 131 -6.83 2.39 0.02
CA ILE A 131 -7.69 2.13 1.18
C ILE A 131 -6.85 1.64 2.36
N ALA A 132 -5.98 0.66 2.16
CA ALA A 132 -5.13 0.08 3.21
C ALA A 132 -4.22 1.13 3.87
N ALA A 133 -3.69 2.08 3.08
CA ALA A 133 -2.87 3.19 3.57
C ALA A 133 -3.62 4.16 4.51
N THR A 134 -4.95 4.09 4.57
CA THR A 134 -5.78 4.90 5.47
C THR A 134 -6.26 4.12 6.71
N CYS A 135 -5.85 2.86 6.87
CA CYS A 135 -6.26 2.03 7.99
C CYS A 135 -5.79 2.65 9.33
N PRO A 136 -6.68 2.81 10.34
CA PRO A 136 -6.30 3.37 11.63
C PRO A 136 -5.22 2.59 12.38
N ALA A 137 -5.01 1.31 12.06
CA ALA A 137 -3.89 0.49 12.56
C ALA A 137 -2.52 1.20 12.47
N LEU A 138 -2.31 1.91 11.37
CA LEU A 138 -1.04 2.59 11.06
C LEU A 138 -0.74 3.76 12.01
N THR A 139 -1.68 4.18 12.86
CA THR A 139 -1.50 5.32 13.76
C THR A 139 -1.10 4.95 15.19
N HIS A 140 -1.07 3.66 15.55
CA HIS A 140 -0.84 3.23 16.94
C HIS A 140 0.16 2.08 17.13
N GLY A 141 1.07 1.91 16.16
CA GLY A 141 2.20 0.97 16.28
C GLY A 141 1.95 -0.40 15.64
N GLU A 142 0.90 -0.52 14.84
CA GLU A 142 0.67 -1.68 13.99
C GLU A 142 1.20 -1.45 12.57
N VAL A 143 1.39 -2.55 11.85
CA VAL A 143 1.63 -2.57 10.41
C VAL A 143 0.47 -3.26 9.71
N VAL A 144 0.26 -2.91 8.45
CA VAL A 144 -0.79 -3.49 7.62
C VAL A 144 -0.17 -4.30 6.49
N HIS A 145 -0.58 -5.57 6.37
CA HIS A 145 -0.32 -6.37 5.18
C HIS A 145 -1.56 -6.35 4.29
N LEU A 146 -1.36 -6.04 3.00
CA LEU A 146 -2.40 -6.12 1.98
C LEU A 146 -2.18 -7.36 1.12
N ARG A 147 -3.20 -8.22 1.01
CA ARG A 147 -3.11 -9.51 0.29
C ARG A 147 -4.34 -9.71 -0.59
N PRO A 148 -4.19 -10.15 -1.85
CA PRO A 148 -5.34 -10.63 -2.63
C PRO A 148 -6.04 -11.80 -1.91
N VAL A 149 -7.36 -11.87 -2.04
CA VAL A 149 -8.21 -12.96 -1.51
C VAL A 149 -8.72 -13.78 -2.67
N GLY A 150 -8.66 -15.10 -2.52
CA GLY A 150 -8.88 -16.05 -3.61
C GLY A 150 -7.55 -16.46 -4.24
N HIS A 151 -7.42 -17.75 -4.52
CA HIS A 151 -6.25 -18.33 -5.17
C HIS A 151 -6.58 -18.49 -6.66
N THR A 152 -5.93 -17.73 -7.51
CA THR A 152 -5.89 -17.99 -8.96
C THR A 152 -4.48 -17.73 -9.43
N ASP A 153 -3.70 -18.82 -9.49
CA ASP A 153 -2.64 -18.96 -10.49
C ASP A 153 -3.25 -19.61 -11.73
#